data_AF-A0A920TH95-F1
#
_entry.id   AF-A0A920TH95-F1
#
_cell.length_a   1.000
_cell.length_b   1.000
_cell.length_c   1.000
_cell.angle_alpha   90.00
_cell.angle_beta   90.00
_cell.angle_gamma   90.00
#
_symmetry.space_group_name_H-M   'P 1'
#
loop_
_entity.id
_entity.type
_entity.pdbx_description
1 polymer ?
#
loop_
_entity_poly.entity_id
_entity_poly.type
_entity_poly.pdbx_seq_one_letter_code
_entity_poly.pdbx_strand_id
1 'polypeptide(L)'
;MKKVKVSFDTWLQLVGLLGVLGGLIFVGLEMQQSQRIAIAGQIQARNQAVMDFNIALLTAEDRVSRQTLSIPFTEMDPATMTEEQREIRRHALNWQTNSLQNAFQQYELGLLPEDVWQQVQDRIQNRWASCYTRETYSSVIPSFREYLETLPVECVSN
;
A
#
# COMPACT_ATOMS: atom_id res chain seq x y z
N MET A 1 50.99 -41.18 -7.09
CA MET A 1 49.70 -40.53 -6.79
C MET A 1 49.01 -41.33 -5.68
N LYS A 2 48.79 -40.75 -4.49
CA LYS A 2 48.14 -41.43 -3.36
C LYS A 2 46.66 -41.69 -3.71
N LYS A 3 46.23 -42.96 -3.77
CA LYS A 3 44.82 -43.33 -3.91
C LYS A 3 44.11 -43.08 -2.57
N VAL A 4 43.37 -41.99 -2.45
CA VAL A 4 42.48 -41.77 -1.31
C VAL A 4 41.32 -42.76 -1.43
N LYS A 5 41.26 -43.76 -0.54
CA LYS A 5 40.17 -44.74 -0.49
C LYS A 5 39.09 -44.18 0.44
N VAL A 6 38.16 -43.40 -0.12
CA VAL A 6 37.02 -42.87 0.63
C VAL A 6 36.06 -44.03 0.92
N SER A 7 35.59 -44.17 2.18
CA SER A 7 34.65 -45.22 2.54
C SER A 7 33.26 -44.95 1.94
N PHE A 8 32.50 -46.02 1.72
CA PHE A 8 31.12 -45.91 1.21
C PHE A 8 30.23 -45.11 2.17
N ASP A 9 30.45 -45.22 3.47
CA ASP A 9 29.71 -44.45 4.49
C ASP A 9 29.97 -42.95 4.40
N THR A 10 31.21 -42.52 4.10
CA THR A 10 31.52 -41.10 3.88
C THR A 10 30.82 -40.56 2.63
N TRP A 11 30.69 -41.37 1.58
CA TRP A 11 29.90 -41.01 0.40
C TRP A 11 28.41 -40.87 0.72
N LEU A 12 27.85 -41.81 1.48
CA LEU A 12 26.44 -41.77 1.87
C LEU A 12 26.14 -40.55 2.75
N GLN A 13 27.02 -40.22 3.70
CA GLN A 13 26.89 -39.01 4.52
C GLN A 13 26.96 -37.73 3.67
N LEU A 14 27.89 -37.66 2.71
CA LEU A 14 28.03 -36.50 1.83
C LEU A 14 26.78 -36.31 0.96
N VAL A 15 26.23 -37.38 0.39
CA VAL A 15 24.97 -37.34 -0.36
C VAL A 15 23.80 -36.95 0.53
N GLY A 16 23.73 -37.46 1.77
CA GLY A 16 22.70 -37.07 2.74
C GLY A 16 22.75 -35.59 3.09
N LEU A 17 23.94 -35.04 3.37
CA LEU A 17 24.13 -33.61 3.64
C LEU A 17 23.81 -32.75 2.42
N LEU A 18 24.21 -33.17 1.22
CA LEU A 18 23.85 -32.50 -0.04
C LEU A 18 22.33 -32.55 -0.28
N GLY A 19 21.66 -33.63 0.10
CA GLY A 19 20.20 -33.75 0.03
C GLY A 19 19.50 -32.74 0.94
N VAL A 20 19.96 -32.61 2.19
CA VAL A 20 19.42 -31.60 3.13
C VAL A 20 19.69 -30.18 2.61
N LEU A 21 20.91 -29.90 2.14
CA LEU A 21 21.27 -28.59 1.60
C LEU A 21 20.46 -28.25 0.33
N GLY A 22 20.27 -29.22 -0.56
CA GLY A 22 19.41 -29.07 -1.74
C GLY A 22 17.95 -28.81 -1.37
N GLY A 23 17.43 -29.51 -0.35
CA GLY A 23 16.09 -29.27 0.18
C GLY A 23 15.91 -27.86 0.72
N LEU A 24 16.88 -27.35 1.49
CA LEU A 24 16.86 -25.99 2.02
C LEU A 24 16.88 -24.92 0.92
N ILE A 25 17.69 -25.11 -0.12
CA ILE A 25 17.72 -24.21 -1.28
C ILE A 25 16.36 -24.19 -1.99
N PHE A 26 15.77 -25.37 -2.22
CA PHE A 26 14.46 -25.49 -2.86
C PHE A 26 13.37 -24.76 -2.06
N VAL A 27 13.32 -24.96 -0.75
CA VAL A 27 12.37 -24.25 0.14
C VAL A 27 12.61 -22.74 0.10
N GLY A 28 13.87 -22.28 0.11
CA GLY A 28 14.18 -20.85 0.01
C GLY A 28 13.68 -20.22 -1.30
N LEU A 29 13.81 -20.93 -2.42
CA LEU A 29 13.28 -20.49 -3.72
C LEU A 29 11.75 -20.46 -3.74
N GLU A 30 11.09 -21.48 -3.18
CA GLU A 30 9.63 -21.56 -3.09
C GLU A 30 9.06 -20.43 -2.22
N MET A 31 9.69 -20.13 -1.08
CA MET A 31 9.31 -18.99 -0.23
C MET A 31 9.44 -17.66 -0.96
N GLN A 32 10.53 -17.45 -1.72
CA GLN A 32 10.71 -16.23 -2.51
C GLN A 32 9.63 -16.10 -3.59
N GLN A 33 9.30 -17.19 -4.29
CA GLN A 33 8.25 -17.20 -5.29
C GLN A 33 6.87 -16.92 -4.65
N SER A 34 6.57 -17.55 -3.51
CA SER A 34 5.33 -17.34 -2.77
C SER A 34 5.17 -15.87 -2.34
N GLN A 35 6.23 -15.25 -1.83
CA GLN A 35 6.24 -13.83 -1.48
C GLN A 35 5.96 -12.94 -2.70
N ARG A 36 6.59 -13.23 -3.86
CA ARG A 36 6.34 -12.49 -5.11
C ARG A 36 4.90 -12.61 -5.57
N ILE A 37 4.30 -13.80 -5.49
CA ILE A 37 2.89 -14.03 -5.84
C ILE A 37 1.97 -13.26 -4.89
N ALA A 38 2.24 -13.27 -3.58
CA ALA A 38 1.46 -12.55 -2.59
C ALA A 38 1.46 -11.03 -2.86
N ILE A 39 2.64 -10.44 -3.13
CA ILE A 39 2.77 -9.02 -3.47
C ILE A 39 2.02 -8.72 -4.79
N ALA A 40 2.18 -9.55 -5.82
CA ALA A 40 1.47 -9.37 -7.08
C ALA A 40 -0.06 -9.45 -6.90
N GLY A 41 -0.54 -10.37 -6.07
CA GLY A 41 -1.95 -10.49 -5.71
C GLY A 41 -2.48 -9.24 -4.99
N GLN A 42 -1.70 -8.64 -4.08
CA GLN A 42 -2.05 -7.37 -3.44
C GLN A 42 -2.13 -6.22 -4.44
N ILE A 43 -1.18 -6.13 -5.38
CA ILE A 43 -1.19 -5.12 -6.46
C ILE A 43 -2.44 -5.29 -7.34
N GLN A 44 -2.76 -6.54 -7.74
CA GLN A 44 -3.95 -6.83 -8.52
C GLN A 44 -5.24 -6.46 -7.78
N ALA A 45 -5.36 -6.83 -6.49
CA ALA A 45 -6.53 -6.49 -5.68
C ALA A 45 -6.73 -4.98 -5.54
N ARG A 46 -5.64 -4.22 -5.37
CA ARG A 46 -5.69 -2.75 -5.34
C ARG A 46 -6.18 -2.17 -6.67
N ASN A 47 -5.67 -2.68 -7.79
CA ASN A 47 -6.07 -2.23 -9.12
C ASN A 47 -7.53 -2.58 -9.41
N GLN A 48 -8.00 -3.75 -8.97
CA GLN A 48 -9.40 -4.15 -9.07
C GLN A 48 -10.30 -3.20 -8.26
N ALA A 49 -9.94 -2.88 -7.01
CA ALA A 49 -10.73 -1.96 -6.19
C ALA A 49 -10.85 -0.56 -6.82
N VAL A 50 -9.78 -0.07 -7.46
CA VAL A 50 -9.82 1.20 -8.22
C VAL A 50 -10.72 1.07 -9.44
N MET A 51 -10.64 -0.04 -10.19
CA MET A 51 -11.50 -0.29 -11.35
C MET A 51 -12.97 -0.34 -10.94
N ASP A 52 -13.30 -1.08 -9.88
CA ASP A 52 -14.65 -1.22 -9.36
C ASP A 52 -15.22 0.14 -8.92
N PHE A 53 -14.41 0.97 -8.24
CA PHE A 53 -14.79 2.34 -7.88
C PHE A 53 -15.09 3.19 -9.12
N ASN A 54 -14.25 3.13 -10.16
CA ASN A 54 -14.48 3.88 -11.39
C ASN A 54 -15.74 3.42 -12.13
N ILE A 55 -15.96 2.10 -12.24
CA ILE A 55 -17.17 1.55 -12.85
C ILE A 55 -18.41 2.03 -12.08
N ALA A 56 -18.41 1.92 -10.75
CA ALA A 56 -19.51 2.38 -9.91
C ALA A 56 -19.81 3.87 -10.12
N LEU A 57 -18.78 4.72 -10.27
CA LEU A 57 -18.95 6.14 -10.55
C LEU A 57 -19.53 6.39 -11.95
N LEU A 58 -19.07 5.66 -12.97
CA LEU A 58 -19.53 5.81 -14.35
C LEU A 58 -20.98 5.32 -14.53
N THR A 59 -21.38 4.27 -13.80
CA THR A 59 -22.72 3.70 -13.88
C THR A 59 -23.70 4.30 -12.86
N ALA A 60 -23.24 5.15 -11.94
CA ALA A 60 -24.11 5.82 -10.98
C ALA A 60 -25.15 6.68 -11.70
N GLU A 61 -26.44 6.46 -11.40
CA GLU A 61 -27.52 7.33 -11.88
C GLU A 61 -27.46 8.71 -11.20
N ASP A 62 -26.98 8.73 -9.95
CA ASP A 62 -26.83 9.94 -9.16
C ASP A 62 -25.74 10.88 -9.73
N ARG A 63 -26.16 12.09 -10.10
CA ARG A 63 -25.27 13.15 -10.59
C ARG A 63 -24.48 13.80 -9.45
N VAL A 64 -25.02 13.86 -8.23
CA VAL A 64 -24.39 14.55 -7.10
C VAL A 64 -23.08 13.86 -6.71
N SER A 65 -23.09 12.52 -6.59
CA SER A 65 -21.89 11.72 -6.33
C SER A 65 -20.80 11.92 -7.37
N ARG A 66 -21.16 11.86 -8.67
CA ARG A 66 -20.19 12.07 -9.76
C ARG A 66 -19.56 13.45 -9.73
N GLN A 67 -20.37 14.49 -9.54
CA GLN A 67 -19.87 15.87 -9.47
C GLN A 67 -18.97 16.06 -8.25
N THR A 68 -19.39 15.57 -7.10
CA THR A 68 -18.64 15.71 -5.84
C THR A 68 -17.28 15.02 -5.90
N LEU A 69 -17.21 13.84 -6.50
CA LEU A 69 -15.97 13.05 -6.61
C LEU A 69 -15.08 13.47 -7.78
N SER A 70 -15.58 14.28 -8.72
CA SER A 70 -14.80 14.77 -9.88
C SER A 70 -13.83 15.90 -9.55
N ILE A 71 -13.98 16.56 -8.40
CA ILE A 71 -13.17 17.70 -7.99
C ILE A 71 -12.29 17.26 -6.80
N PRO A 72 -10.98 17.59 -6.79
CA PRO A 72 -10.13 17.30 -5.65
C PRO A 72 -10.67 17.91 -4.36
N PHE A 73 -10.85 17.09 -3.31
CA PHE A 73 -11.31 17.57 -2.00
C PHE A 73 -10.34 18.53 -1.30
N THR A 74 -9.12 18.65 -1.81
CA THR A 74 -8.13 19.63 -1.37
C THR A 74 -8.44 21.05 -1.81
N GLU A 75 -9.30 21.21 -2.82
CA GLU A 75 -9.67 22.48 -3.48
C GLU A 75 -11.15 22.86 -3.26
N MET A 76 -11.87 22.09 -2.44
CA MET A 76 -13.30 22.31 -2.21
C MET A 76 -13.56 22.64 -0.74
N ASP A 77 -13.99 23.86 -0.48
CA ASP A 77 -14.43 24.31 0.84
C ASP A 77 -15.67 23.51 1.30
N PRO A 78 -15.55 22.70 2.37
CA PRO A 78 -16.67 21.94 2.93
C PRO A 78 -17.86 22.80 3.35
N ALA A 79 -17.65 24.09 3.66
CA ALA A 79 -18.71 25.02 4.03
C ALA A 79 -19.65 25.34 2.86
N THR A 80 -19.18 25.21 1.62
CA THR A 80 -19.98 25.48 0.41
C THR A 80 -20.79 24.25 -0.06
N MET A 81 -20.54 23.09 0.54
CA MET A 81 -21.18 21.83 0.17
C MET A 81 -22.56 21.66 0.81
N THR A 82 -23.47 21.02 0.06
CA THR A 82 -24.71 20.49 0.61
C THR A 82 -24.45 19.37 1.62
N GLU A 83 -25.46 19.01 2.43
CA GLU A 83 -25.34 17.91 3.38
C GLU A 83 -24.99 16.58 2.68
N GLU A 84 -25.67 16.26 1.58
CA GLU A 84 -25.38 15.06 0.78
C GLU A 84 -23.93 15.02 0.27
N GLN A 85 -23.43 16.14 -0.24
CA GLN A 85 -22.04 16.24 -0.70
C GLN A 85 -21.03 16.06 0.44
N ARG A 86 -21.32 16.59 1.63
CA ARG A 86 -20.48 16.41 2.83
C ARG A 86 -20.42 14.95 3.26
N GLU A 87 -21.54 14.22 3.18
CA GLU A 87 -21.56 12.79 3.50
C GLU A 87 -20.72 11.98 2.52
N ILE A 88 -20.87 12.23 1.21
CA ILE A 88 -20.04 11.61 0.16
C ILE A 88 -18.55 11.89 0.40
N ARG A 89 -18.22 13.16 0.65
CA ARG A 89 -16.85 13.59 0.96
C ARG A 89 -16.28 12.83 2.16
N ARG A 90 -17.01 12.76 3.28
CA ARG A 90 -16.57 12.09 4.50
C ARG A 90 -16.22 10.62 4.24
N HIS A 91 -17.08 9.90 3.52
CA HIS A 91 -16.81 8.51 3.16
C HIS A 91 -15.60 8.35 2.24
N ALA A 92 -15.49 9.19 1.21
CA ALA A 92 -14.39 9.15 0.26
C ALA A 92 -13.03 9.49 0.90
N LEU A 93 -12.98 10.52 1.74
CA LEU A 93 -11.76 10.92 2.44
C LEU A 93 -11.30 9.88 3.46
N ASN A 94 -12.23 9.23 4.17
CA ASN A 94 -11.90 8.11 5.07
C ASN A 94 -11.28 6.94 4.31
N TRP A 95 -11.87 6.55 3.19
CA TRP A 95 -11.30 5.49 2.33
C TRP A 95 -9.91 5.87 1.81
N GLN A 96 -9.74 7.10 1.30
CA GLN A 96 -8.46 7.59 0.79
C GLN A 96 -7.39 7.64 1.88
N THR A 97 -7.74 8.09 3.09
CA THR A 97 -6.82 8.11 4.25
C THR A 97 -6.38 6.70 4.63
N ASN A 98 -7.31 5.75 4.72
CA ASN A 98 -7.00 4.35 4.97
C ASN A 98 -6.12 3.75 3.88
N SER A 99 -6.34 4.12 2.62
CA SER A 99 -5.52 3.67 1.49
C SER A 99 -4.07 4.17 1.61
N LEU A 100 -3.87 5.45 1.96
CA LEU A 100 -2.55 6.03 2.16
C LEU A 100 -1.84 5.41 3.38
N GLN A 101 -2.55 5.19 4.48
CA GLN A 101 -2.00 4.51 5.65
C GLN A 101 -1.55 3.07 5.31
N ASN A 102 -2.34 2.33 4.54
CA ASN A 102 -1.95 0.98 4.10
C ASN A 102 -0.69 1.01 3.21
N ALA A 103 -0.59 2.00 2.32
CA ALA A 103 0.59 2.16 1.48
C ALA A 103 1.85 2.49 2.30
N PHE A 104 1.73 3.35 3.32
CA PHE A 104 2.80 3.61 4.28
C PHE A 104 3.24 2.34 5.02
N GLN A 105 2.30 1.55 5.53
CA GLN A 105 2.63 0.27 6.19
C GLN A 105 3.33 -0.71 5.25
N GLN A 106 2.92 -0.79 3.98
CA GLN A 106 3.59 -1.64 2.98
C GLN A 106 5.01 -1.17 2.68
N TYR A 107 5.24 0.14 2.66
CA TYR A 107 6.58 0.71 2.49
C TYR A 107 7.50 0.35 3.67
N GLU A 108 7.03 0.55 4.90
CA GLU A 108 7.77 0.19 6.13
C GLU A 108 8.13 -1.31 6.18
N LEU A 109 7.31 -2.17 5.58
CA LEU A 109 7.56 -3.61 5.47
C LEU A 109 8.46 -4.01 4.28
N GLY A 110 8.94 -3.05 3.48
CA GLY A 110 9.73 -3.30 2.28
C GLY A 110 8.96 -3.94 1.12
N LEU A 111 7.62 -3.87 1.16
CA LEU A 111 6.72 -4.44 0.14
C LEU A 111 6.36 -3.44 -0.96
N LEU A 112 6.65 -2.15 -0.76
CA LEU A 112 6.41 -1.10 -1.73
C LEU A 112 7.75 -0.56 -2.29
N PRO A 113 7.96 -0.58 -3.61
CA PRO A 113 9.15 0.01 -4.23
C PRO A 113 9.29 1.51 -3.94
N GLU A 114 10.53 2.00 -3.88
CA GLU A 114 10.86 3.39 -3.54
C GLU A 114 10.24 4.42 -4.50
N ASP A 115 10.26 4.15 -5.80
CA ASP A 115 9.66 5.00 -6.83
C ASP A 115 8.13 5.09 -6.72
N VAL A 116 7.50 3.99 -6.29
CA VAL A 116 6.06 3.96 -6.00
C VAL A 116 5.77 4.70 -4.69
N TRP A 117 6.64 4.56 -3.69
CA TRP A 117 6.52 5.27 -2.42
C TRP A 117 6.59 6.78 -2.60
N GLN A 118 7.52 7.30 -3.41
CA GLN A 118 7.63 8.75 -3.71
C GLN A 118 6.29 9.33 -4.19
N GLN A 119 5.59 8.64 -5.10
CA GLN A 119 4.26 9.07 -5.56
C GLN A 119 3.18 9.00 -4.47
N VAL A 120 3.27 8.05 -3.53
CA VAL A 120 2.38 8.00 -2.35
C VAL A 120 2.70 9.17 -1.42
N GLN A 121 3.98 9.44 -1.21
CA GLN A 121 4.48 10.52 -0.37
C GLN A 121 3.96 11.88 -0.84
N ASP A 122 4.06 12.17 -2.14
CA ASP A 122 3.55 13.41 -2.74
C ASP A 122 2.04 13.58 -2.51
N ARG A 123 1.27 12.49 -2.63
CA ARG A 123 -0.18 12.49 -2.36
C ARG A 123 -0.48 12.73 -0.88
N ILE A 124 0.31 12.15 0.03
CA ILE A 124 0.16 12.40 1.46
C ILE A 124 0.46 13.87 1.75
N GLN A 125 1.57 14.40 1.23
CA GLN A 125 1.98 15.79 1.44
C GLN A 125 0.95 16.78 0.91
N ASN A 126 0.46 16.58 -0.32
CA ASN A 126 -0.55 17.45 -0.92
C ASN A 126 -1.84 17.52 -0.07
N ARG A 127 -2.30 16.38 0.44
CA ARG A 127 -3.50 16.32 1.30
C ARG A 127 -3.24 16.83 2.71
N TRP A 128 -2.06 16.56 3.26
CA TRP A 128 -1.67 17.06 4.57
C TRP A 128 -1.57 18.59 4.58
N ALA A 129 -1.11 19.17 3.47
CA ALA A 129 -1.04 20.61 3.27
C ALA A 129 -2.40 21.29 3.12
N SER A 130 -3.49 20.57 2.84
CA SER A 130 -4.84 21.16 2.74
C SER A 130 -5.56 21.14 4.08
N CYS A 131 -6.05 22.30 4.53
CA CYS A 131 -6.82 22.39 5.78
C CYS A 131 -8.12 21.60 5.69
N TYR A 132 -8.68 21.47 4.49
CA TYR A 132 -9.92 20.73 4.29
C TYR A 132 -9.73 19.25 4.58
N THR A 133 -8.63 18.62 4.14
CA THR A 133 -8.46 17.18 4.28
C THR A 133 -7.72 16.75 5.55
N ARG A 134 -7.12 17.68 6.29
CA ARG A 134 -6.26 17.34 7.43
C ARG A 134 -6.96 16.60 8.57
N GLU A 135 -8.23 16.94 8.81
CA GLU A 135 -9.05 16.32 9.87
C GLU A 135 -9.16 14.80 9.74
N THR A 136 -9.09 14.26 8.52
CA THR A 136 -9.32 12.82 8.28
C THR A 136 -8.21 11.95 8.82
N TYR A 137 -7.03 12.53 9.10
CA TYR A 137 -5.90 11.84 9.70
C TYR A 137 -5.99 11.74 11.24
N SER A 138 -7.04 12.27 11.87
CA SER A 138 -7.19 12.27 13.34
C SER A 138 -7.25 10.87 13.97
N SER A 139 -7.56 9.84 13.19
CA SER A 139 -7.79 8.47 13.68
C SER A 139 -6.87 7.43 13.04
N VAL A 140 -5.74 7.87 12.48
CA VAL A 140 -4.73 6.96 11.91
C VAL A 140 -3.90 6.26 12.98
N ILE A 141 -3.27 5.15 12.59
CA ILE A 141 -2.34 4.39 13.44
C ILE A 141 -1.19 5.27 13.94
N PRO A 142 -0.60 4.94 15.11
CA PRO A 142 0.46 5.75 15.72
C PRO A 142 1.67 5.99 14.84
N SER A 143 2.20 4.96 14.16
CA SER A 143 3.38 5.10 13.30
C SER A 143 3.15 6.03 12.11
N PHE A 144 1.95 5.99 11.53
CA PHE A 144 1.60 6.90 10.44
C PHE A 144 1.40 8.33 10.95
N ARG A 145 0.84 8.49 12.16
CA ARG A 145 0.75 9.80 12.81
C ARG A 145 2.13 10.42 13.04
N GLU A 146 3.06 9.65 13.59
CA GLU A 146 4.45 10.10 13.81
C GLU A 146 5.09 10.57 12.50
N TYR A 147 4.89 9.82 11.40
CA TYR A 147 5.31 10.25 10.07
C TYR A 147 4.64 11.57 9.65
N LEU A 148 3.33 11.73 9.83
CA LEU A 148 2.63 12.97 9.48
C LEU A 148 3.11 14.17 10.30
N GLU A 149 3.53 13.97 11.55
CA GLU A 149 4.09 15.01 12.42
C GLU A 149 5.46 15.52 11.94
N THR A 150 6.16 14.76 11.08
CA THR A 150 7.38 15.24 10.41
C THR A 150 7.11 16.21 9.26
N LEU A 151 5.87 16.27 8.77
CA LEU A 151 5.47 17.13 7.66
C LEU A 151 5.07 18.54 8.18
N PRO A 152 5.12 19.59 7.33
CA PRO A 152 4.84 20.96 7.76
C PRO A 152 3.50 21.11 8.49
N VAL A 153 3.49 21.83 9.62
CA VAL A 153 2.31 21.99 10.50
C VAL A 153 1.27 22.95 9.91
N GLU A 154 1.67 23.93 9.11
CA GLU A 154 0.75 24.86 8.45
C GLU A 154 -0.05 24.13 7.37
N CYS A 155 -1.32 24.53 7.17
CA CYS A 155 -2.11 24.12 6.01
C CYS A 155 -2.65 25.33 5.27
N VAL A 156 -3.04 25.12 4.02
CA VAL A 156 -3.64 26.10 3.14
C VAL A 156 -5.11 25.75 2.91
N SER A 157 -5.98 26.76 2.97
CA SER A 157 -7.38 26.71 2.57
C SER A 157 -7.54 27.64 1.36
N ASN A 158 -7.22 27.12 0.18
CA ASN A 158 -7.41 27.83 -1.09
C ASN A 158 -8.84 27.68 -1.60
#